data_AF-A0A1S7FYW0-F1
#
_entry.id   AF-A0A1S7FYW0-F1
#
_cell.length_a   1.000
_cell.length_b   1.000
_cell.length_c   1.000
_cell.angle_alpha   90.00
_cell.angle_beta   90.00
_cell.angle_gamma   90.00
#
_symmetry.space_group_name_H-M   'P 1'
#
loop_
_entity.id
_entity.type
_entity.pdbx_description
1 polymer ?
#
loop_
_entity_poly.entity_id
_entity_poly.type
_entity_poly.pdbx_seq_one_letter_code
_entity_poly.pdbx_strand_id
1 'polypeptide(L)'
;MSTELEKKRDDYDRLHDRLKDAITEHDKLIGEARSSLSSYKSAHPNFSNSVIPSKHFDSKREELTTQLEGYINDASDKRSSLTAARDKAYERYVHYRDAAAKEG
;
A
#
# COMPACT_ATOMS: atom_id res chain seq x y z
N MET A 1 -12.20 -24.37 26.70
CA MET A 1 -10.87 -24.09 26.11
C MET A 1 -10.99 -24.09 24.59
N SER A 2 -11.53 -25.13 23.95
CA SER A 2 -11.74 -25.20 22.48
C SER A 2 -12.46 -23.99 21.88
N THR A 3 -13.51 -23.48 22.52
CA THR A 3 -14.25 -22.28 22.05
C THR A 3 -13.42 -21.00 22.00
N GLU A 4 -12.43 -20.83 22.89
CA GLU A 4 -11.53 -19.67 22.84
C GLU A 4 -10.50 -19.80 21.72
N LEU A 5 -10.01 -21.02 21.46
CA LEU A 5 -9.10 -21.30 20.36
C LEU A 5 -9.80 -21.15 19.01
N GLU A 6 -11.04 -21.62 18.89
CA GLU A 6 -11.88 -21.43 17.69
C GLU A 6 -12.14 -19.95 17.42
N LYS A 7 -12.45 -19.17 18.47
CA LYS A 7 -12.61 -17.72 18.34
C LYS A 7 -11.33 -17.06 17.83
N LYS A 8 -10.16 -17.41 18.41
CA LYS A 8 -8.87 -16.87 17.96
C LYS A 8 -8.57 -17.27 16.51
N ARG A 9 -8.84 -18.53 16.12
CA ARG A 9 -8.71 -18.99 14.73
C ARG A 9 -9.52 -18.09 13.80
N ASP A 10 -10.80 -17.90 14.08
CA ASP A 10 -11.71 -17.12 13.23
C ASP A 10 -11.32 -15.64 13.17
N ASP A 11 -10.84 -15.07 14.27
CA ASP A 11 -10.35 -13.70 14.31
C ASP A 11 -9.11 -13.51 13.43
N TYR A 12 -8.15 -14.47 13.45
CA TYR A 12 -6.96 -14.42 12.59
C TYR A 12 -7.27 -14.70 11.12
N ASP A 13 -8.26 -15.53 10.81
CA ASP A 13 -8.74 -15.76 9.44
C ASP A 13 -9.35 -14.48 8.85
N ARG A 14 -10.24 -13.82 9.60
CA ARG A 14 -10.81 -12.52 9.22
C ARG A 14 -9.75 -11.44 9.07
N LEU A 15 -8.75 -11.40 9.96
CA LEU A 15 -7.65 -10.46 9.85
C LEU A 15 -6.82 -10.70 8.58
N HIS A 16 -6.53 -11.96 8.27
CA HIS A 16 -5.80 -12.35 7.07
C HIS A 16 -6.53 -11.88 5.79
N ASP A 17 -7.85 -12.06 5.72
CA ASP A 17 -8.63 -11.61 4.57
C ASP A 17 -8.71 -10.09 4.47
N ARG A 18 -8.93 -9.39 5.59
CA ARG A 18 -8.87 -7.91 5.60
C ARG A 18 -7.51 -7.38 5.11
N LEU A 19 -6.42 -8.07 5.42
CA LEU A 19 -5.09 -7.67 4.96
C LEU A 19 -4.90 -7.94 3.47
N LYS A 20 -5.49 -8.99 2.90
CA LYS A 20 -5.51 -9.20 1.43
C LYS A 20 -6.27 -8.07 0.73
N ASP A 21 -7.41 -7.68 1.26
CA ASP A 21 -8.22 -6.59 0.71
C ASP A 21 -7.45 -5.26 0.77
N ALA A 22 -6.80 -5.00 1.90
CA ALA A 22 -5.97 -3.81 2.08
C ALA A 22 -4.77 -3.76 1.12
N ILE A 23 -4.12 -4.91 0.85
CA ILE A 23 -3.04 -4.99 -0.15
C ILE A 23 -3.59 -4.71 -1.55
N THR A 24 -4.76 -5.26 -1.90
CA THR A 24 -5.38 -5.06 -3.21
C THR A 24 -5.74 -3.58 -3.43
N GLU A 25 -6.35 -2.95 -2.45
CA GLU A 25 -6.69 -1.52 -2.51
C GLU A 25 -5.43 -0.64 -2.53
N HIS A 26 -4.39 -1.00 -1.77
CA HIS A 26 -3.11 -0.32 -1.80
C HIS A 26 -2.47 -0.36 -3.19
N ASP A 27 -2.40 -1.55 -3.81
CA ASP A 27 -1.84 -1.74 -5.15
C ASP A 27 -2.62 -0.92 -6.20
N LYS A 28 -3.94 -0.87 -6.09
CA LYS A 28 -4.80 -0.05 -6.95
C LYS A 28 -4.50 1.44 -6.81
N LEU A 29 -4.52 1.97 -5.58
CA LEU A 29 -4.31 3.40 -5.32
C LEU A 29 -2.91 3.87 -5.74
N ILE A 30 -1.88 3.05 -5.51
CA ILE A 30 -0.51 3.34 -6.00
C ILE A 30 -0.48 3.34 -7.53
N GLY A 31 -1.15 2.39 -8.18
CA GLY A 31 -1.27 2.33 -9.63
C GLY A 31 -1.95 3.59 -10.22
N GLU A 32 -3.04 4.03 -9.62
CA GLU A 32 -3.77 5.25 -10.01
C GLU A 32 -2.91 6.50 -9.83
N ALA A 33 -2.19 6.61 -8.70
CA ALA A 33 -1.30 7.73 -8.43
C ALA A 33 -0.13 7.81 -9.43
N ARG A 34 0.50 6.67 -9.73
CA ARG A 34 1.58 6.60 -10.74
C ARG A 34 1.08 6.93 -12.14
N SER A 35 -0.10 6.45 -12.50
CA SER A 35 -0.72 6.73 -13.81
C SER A 35 -1.06 8.22 -13.96
N SER A 36 -1.59 8.83 -12.90
CA SER A 36 -1.91 10.26 -12.86
C SER A 36 -0.65 11.12 -12.96
N LEU A 37 0.40 10.77 -12.22
CA LEU A 37 1.70 11.45 -12.30
C LEU A 37 2.34 11.32 -13.70
N SER A 38 2.30 10.12 -14.28
CA SER A 38 2.82 9.89 -15.63
C SER A 38 2.06 10.73 -16.67
N SER A 39 0.73 10.77 -16.58
CA SER A 39 -0.14 11.58 -17.45
C SER A 39 0.13 13.08 -17.29
N TYR A 40 0.35 13.53 -16.04
CA TYR A 40 0.72 14.91 -15.76
C TYR A 40 2.05 15.29 -16.44
N LYS A 41 3.07 14.44 -16.31
CA LYS A 41 4.40 14.64 -16.92
C LYS A 41 4.33 14.65 -18.45
N SER A 42 3.57 13.74 -19.05
CA SER A 42 3.44 13.66 -20.51
C SER A 42 2.67 14.83 -21.12
N ALA A 43 1.72 15.40 -20.38
CA ALA A 43 0.95 16.58 -20.81
C ALA A 43 1.77 17.89 -20.81
N HIS A 44 2.94 17.92 -20.17
CA HIS A 44 3.78 19.12 -20.05
C HIS A 44 5.19 18.92 -20.62
N PRO A 45 5.35 18.60 -21.92
CA PRO A 45 6.65 18.18 -22.45
C PRO A 45 7.66 19.33 -22.59
N ASN A 46 7.25 20.61 -22.71
CA ASN A 46 8.16 21.70 -23.11
C ASN A 46 7.69 23.10 -22.68
N PHE A 47 7.89 23.51 -21.43
CA PHE A 47 7.98 24.94 -21.13
C PHE A 47 9.45 25.35 -21.21
N SER A 48 9.76 26.26 -22.13
CA SER A 48 11.09 26.83 -22.26
C SER A 48 11.48 27.54 -20.95
N ASN A 49 12.49 27.00 -20.25
CA ASN A 49 13.07 27.56 -19.01
C ASN A 49 13.74 28.93 -19.21
N SER A 50 13.65 29.52 -20.42
CA SER A 50 14.40 30.70 -20.84
C SER A 50 13.67 32.04 -20.67
N VAL A 51 12.38 32.06 -20.32
CA VAL A 51 11.58 33.29 -20.26
C VAL A 51 11.09 33.55 -18.83
N ILE A 52 11.11 34.79 -18.33
CA ILE A 52 10.52 35.13 -17.02
C ILE A 52 9.03 35.40 -17.29
N PRO A 53 8.10 34.52 -16.88
CA PRO A 53 7.95 33.99 -15.52
C PRO A 53 8.10 32.46 -15.39
N SER A 54 8.43 31.74 -16.48
CA SER A 54 8.50 30.27 -16.47
C SER A 54 9.53 29.74 -15.47
N LYS A 55 10.67 30.41 -15.27
CA LYS A 55 11.72 29.98 -14.31
C LYS A 55 11.21 29.69 -12.88
N HIS A 56 10.34 30.53 -12.32
CA HIS A 56 9.81 30.31 -10.96
C HIS A 56 8.72 29.24 -10.93
N PHE A 57 7.91 29.17 -11.99
CA PHE A 57 6.84 28.19 -12.12
C PHE A 57 7.39 26.78 -12.36
N ASP A 58 8.41 26.66 -13.23
CA ASP A 58 9.07 25.40 -13.57
C ASP A 58 9.79 24.81 -12.36
N SER A 59 10.55 25.63 -11.62
CA SER A 59 11.24 25.17 -10.41
C SER A 59 10.25 24.69 -9.34
N LYS A 60 9.15 25.41 -9.11
CA LYS A 60 8.12 24.97 -8.15
C LYS A 60 7.38 23.72 -8.62
N ARG A 61 7.12 23.59 -9.92
CA ARG A 61 6.55 22.38 -10.51
C ARG A 61 7.45 21.17 -10.28
N GLU A 62 8.74 21.29 -10.56
CA GLU A 62 9.73 20.21 -10.39
C GLU A 62 9.84 19.80 -8.91
N GLU A 63 9.87 20.77 -8.00
CA GLU A 63 9.87 20.53 -6.56
C GLU A 63 8.64 19.73 -6.11
N LEU A 64 7.44 20.18 -6.48
CA LEU A 64 6.19 19.49 -6.14
C LEU A 64 6.10 18.11 -6.77
N THR A 65 6.57 17.96 -8.01
CA THR A 65 6.64 16.67 -8.70
C THR A 65 7.52 15.69 -7.95
N THR A 66 8.70 16.15 -7.52
CA THR A 66 9.66 15.34 -6.73
C THR A 66 9.08 14.95 -5.37
N GLN A 67 8.39 15.87 -4.69
CA GLN A 67 7.72 15.57 -3.42
C GLN A 67 6.61 14.52 -3.60
N LEU A 68 5.80 14.65 -4.65
CA LEU A 68 4.75 13.69 -4.96
C LEU A 68 5.31 12.30 -5.26
N GLU A 69 6.42 12.22 -5.99
CA GLU A 69 7.15 10.96 -6.22
C GLU A 69 7.63 10.34 -4.91
N GLY A 70 8.21 11.15 -4.03
CA GLY A 70 8.62 10.73 -2.69
C GLY A 70 7.47 10.10 -1.92
N TYR A 71 6.31 10.78 -1.86
CA TYR A 71 5.14 10.25 -1.17
C TYR A 71 4.60 8.95 -1.78
N ILE A 72 4.59 8.83 -3.12
CA ILE A 72 4.16 7.60 -3.79
C ILE A 72 5.14 6.45 -3.47
N ASN A 73 6.44 6.71 -3.41
CA ASN A 73 7.43 5.70 -3.05
C ASN A 73 7.32 5.27 -1.59
N ASP A 74 7.25 6.22 -0.65
CA ASP A 74 7.05 5.93 0.78
C ASP A 74 5.76 5.14 1.02
N ALA A 75 4.70 5.46 0.29
CA ALA A 75 3.45 4.72 0.33
C ALA A 75 3.62 3.32 -0.28
N SER A 76 4.34 3.19 -1.40
CA SER A 76 4.62 1.90 -2.05
C SER A 76 5.35 0.94 -1.09
N ASP A 77 6.29 1.44 -0.30
CA ASP A 77 7.11 0.63 0.61
C ASP A 77 6.30 -0.01 1.74
N LYS A 78 5.18 0.59 2.14
CA LYS A 78 4.25 0.05 3.15
C LYS A 78 3.59 -1.27 2.72
N ARG A 79 3.59 -1.58 1.43
CA ARG A 79 3.08 -2.86 0.90
C ARG A 79 3.78 -4.06 1.52
N SER A 80 5.09 -3.95 1.74
CA SER A 80 5.90 -5.02 2.35
C SER A 80 5.43 -5.33 3.77
N SER A 81 5.16 -4.29 4.58
CA SER A 81 4.61 -4.41 5.93
C SER A 81 3.22 -5.04 5.94
N LEU A 82 2.33 -4.66 5.01
CA LEU A 82 1.01 -5.29 4.86
C LEU A 82 1.12 -6.78 4.52
N THR A 83 2.04 -7.12 3.61
CA THR A 83 2.31 -8.52 3.21
C THR A 83 2.81 -9.33 4.40
N ALA A 84 3.80 -8.81 5.14
CA ALA A 84 4.34 -9.48 6.32
C ALA A 84 3.28 -9.66 7.42
N ALA A 85 2.40 -8.67 7.61
CA ALA A 85 1.29 -8.78 8.55
C ALA A 85 0.28 -9.86 8.12
N ARG A 86 -0.05 -9.93 6.82
CA ARG A 86 -0.94 -10.95 6.26
C ARG A 86 -0.39 -12.35 6.52
N ASP A 87 0.87 -12.56 6.20
CA ASP A 87 1.51 -13.88 6.33
C ASP A 87 1.54 -14.32 7.80
N LYS A 88 1.88 -13.41 8.72
CA LYS A 88 1.80 -13.67 10.17
C LYS A 88 0.38 -13.96 10.66
N ALA A 89 -0.63 -13.29 10.11
CA ALA A 89 -2.02 -13.57 10.47
C ALA A 89 -2.41 -14.99 10.04
N TYR A 90 -2.00 -15.42 8.85
CA TYR A 90 -2.23 -16.79 8.37
C TYR A 90 -1.51 -17.84 9.21
N GLU A 91 -0.24 -17.60 9.58
CA GLU A 91 0.50 -18.49 10.50
C GLU A 91 -0.23 -18.68 11.83
N ARG A 92 -0.78 -17.59 12.39
CA ARG A 92 -1.54 -17.65 13.64
C ARG A 92 -2.88 -18.35 13.48
N TYR A 93 -3.58 -18.14 12.37
CA TYR A 93 -4.78 -18.91 12.03
C TYR A 93 -4.48 -20.42 12.04
N VAL A 94 -3.43 -20.86 11.33
CA VAL A 94 -3.02 -22.27 11.27
C VAL A 94 -2.71 -22.81 12.68
N HIS A 95 -1.96 -22.04 13.48
CA HIS A 95 -1.63 -22.42 14.84
C HIS A 95 -2.88 -22.68 15.71
N TYR A 96 -3.86 -21.77 15.70
CA TYR A 96 -5.07 -21.93 16.51
C TYR A 96 -6.02 -22.99 15.97
N ARG A 97 -6.07 -23.18 14.64
CA ARG A 97 -6.81 -24.28 14.02
C ARG A 97 -6.29 -25.63 14.49
N ASP A 98 -4.98 -25.83 14.46
CA ASP A 98 -4.35 -27.10 14.83
C ASP A 98 -4.41 -27.33 16.35
N ALA A 99 -4.38 -26.27 17.17
CA ALA A 99 -4.58 -26.37 18.61
C ALA A 99 -6.01 -26.77 18.96
N ALA A 100 -7.02 -26.14 18.35
CA ALA A 100 -8.43 -26.48 18.57
C ALA A 100 -8.74 -27.93 18.19
N ALA A 101 -8.15 -28.44 17.10
CA ALA A 101 -8.30 -29.82 16.66
C ALA A 101 -7.65 -30.87 17.58
N LYS A 102 -6.72 -30.46 18.45
CA LYS A 102 -6.08 -31.35 19.44
C LYS A 102 -6.82 -31.37 20.79
N GLU A 103 -7.63 -30.35 21.06
CA GLU A 103 -8.42 -30.24 22.29
C GLU A 103 -9.86 -30.77 22.15
N GLY A 104 -10.34 -30.98 20.92
CA GLY A 104 -11.64 -31.59 20.61
C GLY A 104 -11.51 -33.08 20.35
#